data_AF-A0A3A8FI04-F1
#
_entry.id   AF-A0A3A8FI04-F1
#
_cell.length_a   1.000
_cell.length_b   1.000
_cell.length_c   1.000
_cell.angle_alpha   90.00
_cell.angle_beta   90.00
_cell.angle_gamma   90.00
#
_symmetry.space_group_name_H-M   'P 1'
#
loop_
_entity.id
_entity.type
_entity.pdbx_description
1 polymer ?
#
loop_
_entity_poly.entity_id
_entity_poly.type
_entity_poly.pdbx_seq_one_letter_code
_entity_poly.pdbx_strand_id
1 'polypeptide(L)'
;MKSRTSELAVGVFVIIFGIALFFLAMKVSGLVGTNLKDSYEMSATFDNVNGLKPRAKVTMSGVKIGQVESITLDPVTRQATVHFDLDGSLTSFNAEQLEKVKENTLGDLRYSADYQAATPQKQKEMEQQLLSNMKSITNIDEDAYIMVATNGLLGEKYLKIVPGGGISYIKRGESIANTQGTMDLEDLITKFITGGAGKSSSDSSKAQDEAATTETTDAQTSFVE
;
A
#
# COMPACT_ATOMS: atom_id res chain seq x y z
N MET A 1 18.30 -63.08 15.33
CA MET A 1 17.32 -62.80 14.26
C MET A 1 16.63 -61.47 14.56
N LYS A 2 17.12 -60.36 13.99
CA LYS A 2 16.53 -59.00 14.16
C LYS A 2 16.76 -58.09 12.93
N SER A 3 17.22 -58.63 11.80
CA SER A 3 17.68 -57.85 10.63
C SER A 3 16.54 -57.16 9.88
N ARG A 4 15.39 -57.84 9.69
CA ARG A 4 14.24 -57.27 8.95
C ARG A 4 13.64 -56.05 9.63
N THR A 5 13.58 -56.03 10.96
CA THR A 5 13.10 -54.87 11.72
C THR A 5 14.07 -53.69 11.60
N SER A 6 15.38 -53.95 11.59
CA SER A 6 16.40 -52.93 11.37
C SER A 6 16.39 -52.38 9.94
N GLU A 7 16.24 -53.23 8.93
CA GLU A 7 16.12 -52.82 7.52
C GLU A 7 14.89 -51.94 7.28
N LEU A 8 13.74 -52.32 7.84
CA LEU A 8 12.52 -51.50 7.79
C LEU A 8 12.73 -50.16 8.50
N ALA A 9 13.35 -50.15 9.69
CA ALA A 9 13.59 -48.94 10.46
C ALA A 9 14.53 -47.96 9.72
N VAL A 10 15.57 -48.47 9.07
CA VAL A 10 16.47 -47.65 8.24
C VAL A 10 15.73 -47.07 7.03
N GLY A 11 14.91 -47.87 6.35
CA GLY A 11 14.10 -47.39 5.23
C GLY A 11 13.14 -46.25 5.64
N VAL A 12 12.43 -46.42 6.76
CA VAL A 12 11.54 -45.39 7.31
C VAL A 12 12.34 -44.14 7.71
N PHE A 13 13.50 -44.30 8.36
CA PHE A 13 14.37 -43.20 8.75
C PHE A 13 14.83 -42.37 7.54
N VAL A 14 15.26 -43.03 6.47
CA VAL A 14 15.70 -42.36 5.24
C VAL A 14 14.55 -41.60 4.58
N ILE A 15 13.33 -42.16 4.57
CA ILE A 15 12.14 -41.48 4.03
C ILE A 15 11.81 -40.24 4.85
N ILE A 16 11.75 -40.35 6.18
CA ILE A 16 11.48 -39.22 7.07
C ILE A 16 12.55 -38.14 6.90
N PHE A 17 13.82 -38.53 6.81
CA PHE A 17 14.92 -37.60 6.59
C PHE A 17 14.80 -36.89 5.23
N GLY A 18 14.46 -37.63 4.16
CA GLY A 18 14.22 -37.05 2.84
C GLY A 18 13.06 -36.06 2.84
N ILE A 19 11.95 -36.38 3.51
CA ILE A 19 10.82 -35.48 3.69
C ILE A 19 11.23 -34.22 4.48
N ALA A 20 11.98 -34.38 5.57
CA ALA A 20 12.46 -33.27 6.37
C ALA A 20 13.38 -32.33 5.56
N LEU A 21 14.30 -32.88 4.76
CA LEU A 21 15.15 -32.10 3.86
C LEU A 21 14.35 -31.39 2.78
N PHE A 22 13.33 -32.04 2.22
CA PHE A 22 12.45 -31.42 1.23
C PHE A 22 11.72 -30.21 1.81
N PHE A 23 11.13 -30.32 3.01
CA PHE A 23 10.49 -29.19 3.69
C PHE A 23 11.47 -28.07 4.03
N LEU A 24 12.68 -28.42 4.48
CA LEU A 24 13.74 -27.44 4.75
C LEU A 24 14.13 -26.68 3.46
N ALA A 25 14.30 -27.40 2.35
CA ALA A 25 14.64 -26.80 1.06
C ALA A 25 13.54 -25.84 0.57
N MET A 26 12.27 -26.22 0.70
CA MET A 26 11.15 -25.33 0.35
C MET A 26 11.12 -24.06 1.20
N LYS A 27 11.38 -24.18 2.51
CA LYS A 27 11.42 -23.03 3.44
C LYS A 27 12.60 -22.09 3.15
N VAL A 28 13.78 -22.64 2.86
CA VAL A 28 14.98 -21.86 2.52
C VAL A 28 14.87 -21.19 1.15
N SER A 29 14.21 -21.83 0.18
CA SER A 29 13.92 -21.24 -1.12
C SER A 29 12.88 -20.12 -1.06
N GLY A 30 12.19 -19.96 0.08
CA GLY A 30 11.06 -19.03 0.25
C GLY A 30 9.85 -19.37 -0.63
N LEU A 31 9.78 -20.59 -1.18
CA LEU A 31 8.66 -21.03 -2.04
C LEU A 31 7.39 -21.31 -1.23
N VAL A 32 7.56 -21.73 0.03
CA VAL A 32 6.47 -22.09 0.93
C VAL A 32 6.64 -21.36 2.26
N GLY A 33 5.66 -20.49 2.57
CA GLY A 33 5.63 -19.65 3.76
C GLY A 33 6.50 -18.39 3.65
N THR A 34 6.03 -17.30 4.27
CA THR A 34 6.83 -16.08 4.47
C THR A 34 7.70 -16.24 5.72
N ASN A 35 8.95 -15.78 5.68
CA ASN A 35 9.84 -15.75 6.87
C ASN A 35 9.63 -14.48 7.72
N LEU A 36 8.49 -13.81 7.55
CA LEU A 36 8.14 -12.58 8.25
C LEU A 36 7.76 -12.91 9.69
N LYS A 37 8.26 -12.12 10.65
CA LYS A 37 7.89 -12.25 12.07
C LYS A 37 6.67 -11.40 12.35
N ASP A 38 5.68 -11.95 13.06
CA ASP A 38 4.45 -11.23 13.42
C ASP A 38 3.83 -10.53 12.19
N SER A 39 3.73 -11.30 11.09
CA SER A 39 3.29 -10.80 9.79
C SER A 39 1.85 -10.29 9.86
N TYR A 40 1.59 -9.19 9.17
CA TYR A 40 0.24 -8.70 8.94
C TYR A 40 0.08 -8.18 7.51
N GLU A 41 -1.14 -8.27 7.01
CA GLU A 41 -1.50 -7.84 5.67
C GLU A 41 -1.87 -6.35 5.65
N MET A 42 -1.55 -5.68 4.55
CA MET A 42 -2.05 -4.37 4.18
C MET A 42 -2.38 -4.35 2.69
N SER A 43 -3.10 -3.32 2.26
CA SER A 43 -3.44 -3.12 0.85
C SER A 43 -3.17 -1.69 0.38
N ALA A 44 -3.10 -1.53 -0.94
CA ALA A 44 -3.04 -0.23 -1.60
C ALA A 44 -3.63 -0.32 -3.00
N THR A 45 -4.32 0.73 -3.44
CA THR A 45 -5.00 0.78 -4.74
C THR A 45 -4.24 1.68 -5.69
N PHE A 46 -3.99 1.22 -6.92
CA PHE A 46 -3.18 1.91 -7.91
C PHE A 46 -3.89 1.96 -9.27
N ASP A 47 -3.67 3.04 -10.02
CA ASP A 47 -4.12 3.14 -11.41
C ASP A 47 -3.28 2.25 -12.35
N ASN A 48 -1.97 2.13 -12.09
CA ASN A 48 -1.05 1.34 -12.92
C ASN A 48 0.01 0.65 -12.07
N VAL A 49 0.06 -0.68 -12.16
CA VAL A 49 1.03 -1.56 -11.47
C VAL A 49 1.89 -2.37 -12.45
N ASN A 50 2.05 -1.90 -13.68
CA ASN A 50 2.77 -2.61 -14.73
C ASN A 50 4.16 -3.10 -14.27
N GLY A 51 4.47 -4.35 -14.58
CA GLY A 51 5.71 -5.02 -14.20
C GLY A 51 5.83 -5.41 -12.73
N LEU A 52 4.92 -4.98 -11.84
CA LEU A 52 4.85 -5.49 -10.47
C LEU A 52 4.35 -6.94 -10.49
N LYS A 53 5.01 -7.81 -9.72
CA LYS A 53 4.68 -9.23 -9.65
C LYS A 53 4.42 -9.64 -8.21
N PRO A 54 3.60 -10.67 -7.97
CA PRO A 54 3.58 -11.37 -6.69
C PRO A 54 5.00 -11.71 -6.26
N ARG A 55 5.24 -11.69 -4.95
CA ARG A 55 6.53 -11.91 -4.30
C ARG A 55 7.55 -10.77 -4.46
N ALA A 56 7.22 -9.68 -5.14
CA ALA A 56 8.05 -8.48 -5.15
C ALA A 56 8.26 -7.96 -3.72
N LYS A 57 9.44 -7.40 -3.43
CA LYS A 57 9.74 -6.86 -2.09
C LYS A 57 8.90 -5.61 -1.80
N VAL A 58 8.54 -5.42 -0.54
CA VAL A 58 8.09 -4.12 -0.02
C VAL A 58 9.24 -3.53 0.78
N THR A 59 9.56 -2.28 0.52
CA THR A 59 10.68 -1.60 1.18
C THR A 59 10.25 -0.27 1.78
N MET A 60 10.89 0.10 2.88
CA MET A 60 10.79 1.41 3.50
C MET A 60 12.21 1.89 3.77
N SER A 61 12.53 3.11 3.33
CA SER A 61 13.87 3.71 3.48
C SER A 61 15.02 2.81 2.98
N GLY A 62 14.77 2.00 1.94
CA GLY A 62 15.75 1.08 1.34
C GLY A 62 15.86 -0.29 2.01
N VAL A 63 15.21 -0.50 3.15
CA VAL A 63 15.20 -1.78 3.87
C VAL A 63 13.98 -2.60 3.44
N LYS A 64 14.16 -3.90 3.19
CA LYS A 64 13.04 -4.81 2.92
C LYS A 64 12.26 -5.05 4.22
N ILE A 65 10.99 -4.68 4.21
CA ILE A 65 10.07 -4.82 5.34
C ILE A 65 8.89 -5.75 5.05
N GLY A 66 8.77 -6.27 3.83
CA GLY A 66 7.61 -7.06 3.44
C GLY A 66 7.69 -7.65 2.05
N GLN A 67 6.55 -8.16 1.58
CA GLN A 67 6.42 -8.83 0.29
C GLN A 67 5.00 -8.68 -0.28
N VAL A 68 4.89 -8.48 -1.59
CA VAL A 68 3.62 -8.50 -2.30
C VAL A 68 3.06 -9.92 -2.32
N GLU A 69 1.84 -10.09 -1.87
CA GLU A 69 1.14 -11.37 -1.84
C GLU A 69 0.35 -11.58 -3.13
N SER A 70 -0.54 -10.64 -3.46
CA SER A 70 -1.39 -10.73 -4.65
C SER A 70 -1.73 -9.37 -5.25
N ILE A 71 -2.19 -9.40 -6.51
CA ILE A 71 -2.63 -8.22 -7.26
C ILE A 71 -3.98 -8.58 -7.88
N THR A 72 -5.00 -7.79 -7.62
CA THR A 72 -6.35 -7.95 -8.17
C THR A 72 -6.75 -6.71 -8.96
N LEU A 73 -7.70 -6.85 -9.88
CA LEU A 73 -8.25 -5.75 -10.66
C LEU A 73 -9.73 -5.63 -10.34
N ASP A 74 -10.16 -4.44 -9.90
CA ASP A 74 -11.57 -4.14 -9.74
C ASP A 74 -12.17 -3.81 -11.13
N PRO A 75 -13.15 -4.58 -11.64
CA PRO A 75 -13.73 -4.35 -12.97
C PRO A 75 -14.58 -3.07 -13.06
N VAL A 76 -15.04 -2.52 -11.93
CA VAL A 76 -15.89 -1.31 -11.90
C VAL A 76 -15.00 -0.08 -11.94
N THR A 77 -14.05 0.00 -11.00
CA THR A 77 -13.16 1.16 -10.89
C THR A 77 -11.98 1.10 -11.87
N ARG A 78 -11.67 -0.09 -12.41
CA ARG A 78 -10.50 -0.38 -13.26
C ARG A 78 -9.16 -0.17 -12.54
N GLN A 79 -9.17 -0.07 -11.22
CA GLN A 79 -7.96 0.08 -10.41
C GLN A 79 -7.43 -1.29 -9.97
N ALA A 80 -6.11 -1.38 -9.84
CA ALA A 80 -5.44 -2.54 -9.31
C ALA A 80 -5.29 -2.43 -7.79
N THR A 81 -5.81 -3.41 -7.05
CA THR A 81 -5.60 -3.53 -5.61
C THR A 81 -4.45 -4.49 -5.36
N VAL A 82 -3.40 -4.01 -4.70
CA VAL A 82 -2.23 -4.80 -4.33
C VAL A 82 -2.32 -5.16 -2.86
N HIS A 83 -2.31 -6.45 -2.57
CA HIS A 83 -2.24 -7.01 -1.22
C HIS A 83 -0.79 -7.38 -0.90
N PHE A 84 -0.29 -6.97 0.25
CA PHE A 84 1.09 -7.21 0.66
C PHE A 84 1.22 -7.43 2.16
N ASP A 85 2.14 -8.30 2.53
CA ASP A 85 2.49 -8.61 3.91
C ASP A 85 3.66 -7.78 4.38
N LEU A 86 3.60 -7.34 5.63
CA LEU A 86 4.66 -6.61 6.33
C LEU A 86 5.18 -7.37 7.56
N ASP A 87 6.47 -7.19 7.86
CA ASP A 87 7.11 -7.73 9.05
C ASP A 87 6.80 -6.84 10.27
N GLY A 88 6.01 -7.37 11.21
CA GLY A 88 5.62 -6.67 12.43
C GLY A 88 6.79 -6.29 13.32
N SER A 89 7.91 -7.04 13.27
CA SER A 89 9.10 -6.70 14.06
C SER A 89 9.86 -5.48 13.54
N LEU A 90 9.65 -5.10 12.28
CA LEU A 90 10.25 -3.91 11.65
C LEU A 90 9.27 -2.75 11.49
N THR A 91 7.97 -3.03 11.51
CA THR A 91 6.91 -2.08 11.13
C THR A 91 5.91 -1.79 12.25
N SER A 92 6.22 -2.21 13.48
CA SER A 92 5.43 -1.87 14.65
C SER A 92 6.34 -1.42 15.79
N PHE A 93 5.78 -0.64 16.70
CA PHE A 93 6.52 -0.14 17.85
C PHE A 93 6.70 -1.23 18.90
N ASN A 94 7.89 -1.31 19.47
CA ASN A 94 8.13 -2.10 20.67
C ASN A 94 7.53 -1.42 21.92
N ALA A 95 7.55 -2.09 23.06
CA ALA A 95 6.94 -1.59 24.30
C ALA A 95 7.51 -0.23 24.76
N GLU A 96 8.82 -0.01 24.63
CA GLU A 96 9.47 1.25 25.02
C GLU A 96 9.10 2.40 24.07
N GLN A 97 9.03 2.11 22.77
CA GLN A 97 8.62 3.05 21.74
C GLN A 97 7.13 3.40 21.89
N LEU A 98 6.29 2.42 22.22
CA LEU A 98 4.87 2.62 22.46
C LEU A 98 4.59 3.63 23.57
N GLU A 99 5.31 3.57 24.70
CA GLU A 99 5.11 4.57 25.75
C GLU A 99 5.51 5.98 25.30
N LYS A 100 6.57 6.13 24.50
CA LYS A 100 6.93 7.44 23.91
C LYS A 100 5.88 7.94 22.92
N VAL A 101 5.42 7.07 22.03
CA VAL A 101 4.38 7.42 21.05
C VAL A 101 3.09 7.77 21.78
N LYS A 102 2.75 7.07 22.86
CA LYS A 102 1.58 7.33 23.70
C LYS A 102 1.65 8.69 24.36
N GLU A 103 2.81 9.05 24.93
CA GLU A 103 2.99 10.36 25.56
C GLU A 103 2.79 11.49 24.55
N ASN A 104 3.42 11.39 23.38
CA ASN A 104 3.30 12.40 22.32
C ASN A 104 1.85 12.49 21.79
N THR A 105 1.26 11.36 21.40
CA THR A 105 -0.10 11.32 20.83
C THR A 105 -1.17 11.75 21.84
N LEU A 106 -1.01 11.42 23.12
CA LEU A 106 -1.91 11.88 24.17
C LEU A 106 -1.76 13.38 24.43
N GLY A 107 -0.53 13.91 24.36
CA GLY A 107 -0.26 15.34 24.38
C GLY A 107 -1.01 16.04 23.25
N ASP A 108 -0.83 15.60 22.02
CA ASP A 108 -1.46 16.18 20.83
C ASP A 108 -2.99 16.08 20.88
N LEU A 109 -3.53 14.93 21.31
CA LEU A 109 -4.97 14.76 21.50
C LEU A 109 -5.52 15.80 22.46
N ARG A 110 -4.82 16.08 23.56
CA ARG A 110 -5.23 17.10 24.54
C ARG A 110 -5.14 18.52 23.99
N TYR A 111 -4.30 18.79 23.00
CA TYR A 111 -4.24 20.09 22.32
C TYR A 111 -5.28 20.23 21.21
N SER A 112 -5.92 19.14 20.78
CA SER A 112 -6.94 19.21 19.72
C SER A 112 -8.16 20.03 20.15
N ALA A 113 -8.71 20.81 19.21
CA ALA A 113 -9.91 21.63 19.45
C ALA A 113 -11.10 20.76 19.88
N ASP A 114 -11.24 19.57 19.29
CA ASP A 114 -12.32 18.62 19.59
C ASP A 114 -12.24 18.08 21.02
N TYR A 115 -11.02 17.83 21.52
CA TYR A 115 -10.81 17.39 22.90
C TYR A 115 -11.18 18.48 23.90
N GLN A 116 -10.78 19.72 23.63
CA GLN A 116 -11.03 20.86 24.51
C GLN A 116 -12.52 21.26 24.54
N ALA A 117 -13.24 21.05 23.44
CA ALA A 117 -14.69 21.29 23.37
C ALA A 117 -15.54 20.15 23.95
N ALA A 118 -14.96 18.99 24.28
CA ALA A 118 -15.67 17.81 24.73
C ALA A 118 -15.98 17.81 26.25
N THR A 119 -17.00 17.03 26.64
CA THR A 119 -17.32 16.82 28.06
C THR A 119 -16.26 15.94 28.75
N PRO A 120 -16.09 16.02 30.08
CA PRO A 120 -15.12 15.19 30.80
C PRO A 120 -15.29 13.68 30.60
N GLN A 121 -16.51 13.21 30.34
CA GLN A 121 -16.80 11.81 30.02
C GLN A 121 -16.28 11.46 28.63
N LYS A 122 -16.60 12.29 27.63
CA LYS A 122 -16.17 12.09 26.24
C LYS A 122 -14.65 12.21 26.07
N GLN A 123 -14.00 13.07 26.86
CA GLN A 123 -12.53 13.14 26.93
C GLN A 123 -11.92 11.81 27.35
N LYS A 124 -12.42 11.19 28.43
CA LYS A 124 -11.95 9.87 28.89
C LYS A 124 -12.18 8.77 27.86
N GLU A 125 -13.32 8.82 27.15
CA GLU A 125 -13.61 7.88 26.06
C GLU A 125 -12.61 8.02 24.90
N MET A 126 -12.30 9.26 24.49
CA MET A 126 -11.31 9.53 23.44
C MET A 126 -9.91 9.05 23.84
N GLU A 127 -9.48 9.32 25.08
CA GLU A 127 -8.20 8.79 25.58
C GLU A 127 -8.20 7.25 25.56
N GLN A 128 -9.25 6.60 26.06
CA GLN A 128 -9.36 5.13 26.05
C GLN A 128 -9.36 4.54 24.64
N GLN A 129 -10.03 5.21 23.69
CA GLN A 129 -10.05 4.79 22.29
C GLN A 129 -8.67 4.96 21.63
N LEU A 130 -7.93 6.03 21.96
CA LEU A 130 -6.55 6.19 21.51
C LEU A 130 -5.70 5.02 22.03
N LEU A 131 -5.73 4.77 23.34
CA LEU A 131 -4.99 3.69 24.00
C LEU A 131 -5.32 2.29 23.45
N SER A 132 -6.58 2.03 23.08
CA SER A 132 -6.96 0.74 22.50
C SER A 132 -6.41 0.57 21.08
N ASN A 133 -6.46 1.65 20.28
CA ASN A 133 -5.89 1.67 18.93
C ASN A 133 -4.36 1.51 18.94
N MET A 134 -3.67 2.03 19.95
CA MET A 134 -2.20 1.97 20.07
C MET A 134 -1.62 0.55 19.98
N LYS A 135 -2.35 -0.47 20.42
CA LYS A 135 -1.87 -1.86 20.40
C LYS A 135 -1.72 -2.44 18.98
N SER A 136 -2.36 -1.84 17.99
CA SER A 136 -2.36 -2.31 16.59
C SER A 136 -1.82 -1.27 15.61
N ILE A 137 -1.15 -0.22 16.08
CA ILE A 137 -0.57 0.79 15.18
C ILE A 137 0.72 0.29 14.55
N THR A 138 0.92 0.69 13.32
CA THR A 138 2.18 0.52 12.61
C THR A 138 3.08 1.73 12.85
N ASN A 139 4.33 1.67 12.38
CA ASN A 139 5.20 2.86 12.28
C ASN A 139 5.10 3.56 10.92
N ILE A 140 3.98 3.36 10.21
CA ILE A 140 3.69 3.97 8.92
C ILE A 140 2.69 5.09 9.16
N ASP A 141 3.08 6.29 8.75
CA ASP A 141 2.26 7.49 8.91
C ASP A 141 1.01 7.44 8.02
N GLU A 142 -0.08 8.06 8.47
CA GLU A 142 -1.33 8.14 7.70
C GLU A 142 -1.16 8.93 6.38
N ASP A 143 -0.23 9.88 6.37
CA ASP A 143 0.15 10.66 5.18
C ASP A 143 1.31 10.03 4.37
N ALA A 144 1.80 8.86 4.78
CA ALA A 144 2.77 8.12 3.99
C ALA A 144 2.20 7.77 2.61
N TYR A 145 3.08 7.64 1.62
CA TYR A 145 2.66 7.23 0.28
C TYR A 145 3.49 6.05 -0.21
N ILE A 146 2.85 5.22 -1.02
CA ILE A 146 3.42 3.99 -1.56
C ILE A 146 3.51 4.07 -3.08
N MET A 147 4.66 3.69 -3.64
CA MET A 147 4.89 3.75 -5.08
C MET A 147 5.40 2.44 -5.66
N VAL A 148 5.12 2.21 -6.94
CA VAL A 148 5.74 1.15 -7.73
C VAL A 148 7.11 1.64 -8.24
N ALA A 149 8.17 1.23 -7.57
CA ALA A 149 9.55 1.60 -7.89
C ALA A 149 10.26 0.51 -8.73
N THR A 150 11.35 0.88 -9.39
CA THR A 150 12.21 -0.04 -10.16
C THR A 150 13.58 -0.12 -9.51
N ASN A 151 14.14 -1.33 -9.36
CA ASN A 151 15.54 -1.47 -8.94
C ASN A 151 16.48 -1.03 -10.07
N GLY A 152 17.05 0.17 -9.97
CA GLY A 152 17.87 0.75 -11.03
C GLY A 152 17.06 0.98 -12.32
N LEU A 153 17.73 0.92 -13.48
CA LEU A 153 17.09 1.22 -14.77
C LEU A 153 16.26 0.06 -15.33
N LEU A 154 16.69 -1.19 -15.10
CA LEU A 154 16.13 -2.38 -15.75
C LEU A 154 15.77 -3.50 -14.77
N GLY A 155 15.87 -3.26 -13.46
CA GLY A 155 15.58 -4.28 -12.47
C GLY A 155 14.09 -4.54 -12.30
N GLU A 156 13.81 -5.50 -11.42
CA GLU A 156 12.44 -5.82 -11.02
C GLU A 156 11.73 -4.63 -10.36
N LYS A 157 10.41 -4.60 -10.53
CA LYS A 157 9.52 -3.64 -9.86
C LYS A 157 9.26 -4.10 -8.42
N TYR A 158 9.11 -3.14 -7.52
CA TYR A 158 8.88 -3.40 -6.12
C TYR A 158 8.06 -2.26 -5.49
N LEU A 159 7.46 -2.50 -4.33
CA LEU A 159 6.74 -1.46 -3.60
C LEU A 159 7.69 -0.69 -2.69
N LYS A 160 7.67 0.64 -2.78
CA LYS A 160 8.43 1.55 -1.93
C LYS A 160 7.46 2.40 -1.13
N ILE A 161 7.50 2.24 0.20
CA ILE A 161 6.83 3.10 1.16
C ILE A 161 7.78 4.25 1.48
N VAL A 162 7.27 5.46 1.34
CA VAL A 162 7.95 6.68 1.76
C VAL A 162 7.20 7.21 2.97
N PRO A 163 7.84 7.25 4.15
CA PRO A 163 7.20 7.76 5.37
C PRO A 163 6.82 9.22 5.18
N GLY A 164 5.72 9.60 5.84
CA GLY A 164 5.20 10.95 5.85
C GLY A 164 5.84 11.80 6.95
N GLY A 165 5.20 12.93 7.24
CA GLY A 165 5.55 13.79 8.38
C GLY A 165 4.44 13.85 9.42
N GLY A 166 3.40 13.02 9.26
CA GLY A 166 2.24 12.97 10.14
C GLY A 166 2.55 12.48 11.54
N ILE A 167 1.58 12.70 12.42
CA ILE A 167 1.61 12.23 13.82
C ILE A 167 0.65 11.06 14.06
N SER A 168 -0.18 10.74 13.06
CA SER A 168 -1.11 9.62 13.04
C SER A 168 -0.49 8.46 12.30
N TYR A 169 -0.77 7.24 12.78
CA TYR A 169 -0.27 6.01 12.19
C TYR A 169 -1.40 5.14 11.68
N ILE A 170 -1.14 4.44 10.58
CA ILE A 170 -2.06 3.47 9.99
C ILE A 170 -2.10 2.22 10.88
N LYS A 171 -3.27 1.58 11.01
CA LYS A 171 -3.40 0.32 11.76
C LYS A 171 -3.07 -0.88 10.88
N ARG A 172 -2.68 -1.98 11.53
CA ARG A 172 -2.52 -3.27 10.85
C ARG A 172 -3.82 -3.68 10.14
N GLY A 173 -3.74 -4.12 8.89
CA GLY A 173 -4.90 -4.52 8.08
C GLY A 173 -5.53 -3.40 7.25
N GLU A 174 -5.14 -2.14 7.46
CA GLU A 174 -5.69 -1.01 6.70
C GLU A 174 -4.99 -0.80 5.35
N SER A 175 -5.61 0.03 4.51
CA SER A 175 -5.08 0.39 3.19
C SER A 175 -4.28 1.70 3.27
N ILE A 176 -3.16 1.76 2.55
CA ILE A 176 -2.45 3.03 2.32
C ILE A 176 -3.21 3.81 1.24
N ALA A 177 -3.62 5.03 1.55
CA ALA A 177 -4.46 5.85 0.67
C ALA A 177 -3.66 6.52 -0.46
N ASN A 178 -2.48 7.06 -0.14
CA ASN A 178 -1.68 7.80 -1.11
C ASN A 178 -0.83 6.84 -1.93
N THR A 179 -1.14 6.70 -3.22
CA THR A 179 -0.44 5.77 -4.10
C THR A 179 0.12 6.47 -5.33
N GLN A 180 1.21 5.92 -5.85
CA GLN A 180 1.80 6.34 -7.12
C GLN A 180 2.10 5.12 -7.97
N GLY A 181 1.39 5.02 -9.10
CA GLY A 181 1.59 3.96 -10.08
C GLY A 181 2.95 4.06 -10.78
N THR A 182 3.24 3.04 -11.60
CA THR A 182 4.41 3.09 -12.48
C THR A 182 4.14 3.97 -13.70
N MET A 183 5.22 4.48 -14.29
CA MET A 183 5.17 5.14 -15.60
C MET A 183 5.82 4.22 -16.62
N ASP A 184 5.14 4.01 -17.74
CA ASP A 184 5.69 3.23 -18.83
C ASP A 184 6.80 4.02 -19.54
N LEU A 185 7.84 3.32 -19.98
CA LEU A 185 9.01 3.98 -20.60
C LEU A 185 8.59 4.73 -21.87
N GLU A 186 7.60 4.21 -22.58
CA GLU A 186 7.00 4.83 -23.76
C GLU A 186 6.38 6.20 -23.44
N ASP A 187 5.63 6.29 -22.33
CA ASP A 187 5.04 7.54 -21.86
C ASP A 187 6.11 8.55 -21.43
N LEU A 188 7.17 8.07 -20.78
CA LEU A 188 8.31 8.91 -20.39
C LEU A 188 9.05 9.47 -21.59
N ILE A 189 9.33 8.62 -22.60
CA ILE A 189 9.97 9.04 -23.85
C ILE A 189 9.07 10.01 -24.60
N THR A 190 7.77 9.74 -24.66
CA THR A 190 6.79 10.62 -25.29
C THR A 190 6.79 11.97 -24.59
N LYS A 191 6.63 12.01 -23.26
CA LYS A 191 6.68 13.24 -22.44
C LYS A 191 7.98 14.02 -22.61
N PHE A 192 9.09 13.34 -22.88
CA PHE A 192 10.37 13.97 -23.16
C PHE A 192 10.45 14.55 -24.58
N ILE A 193 10.07 13.79 -25.61
CA ILE A 193 10.10 14.20 -27.02
C ILE A 193 9.08 15.28 -27.33
N THR A 194 7.87 15.18 -26.77
CA THR A 194 6.80 16.16 -26.97
C THR A 194 7.00 17.42 -26.15
N GLY A 195 8.08 17.47 -25.34
CA GLY A 195 8.43 18.59 -24.48
C GLY A 195 7.48 18.67 -23.30
N GLY A 196 7.99 18.46 -22.09
CA GLY A 196 7.25 18.63 -20.83
C GLY A 196 6.80 20.07 -20.54
N ALA A 197 6.39 20.86 -21.54
CA ALA A 197 5.93 22.23 -21.42
C ALA A 197 4.74 22.51 -22.35
N GLY A 198 3.55 22.67 -21.75
CA GLY A 198 2.59 23.71 -22.18
C GLY A 198 1.23 23.27 -22.72
N LYS A 199 0.25 23.09 -21.81
CA LYS A 199 -0.99 23.89 -21.82
C LYS A 199 -1.73 23.82 -20.48
N SER A 200 -1.38 24.75 -19.58
CA SER A 200 -2.39 25.46 -18.81
C SER A 200 -2.88 26.56 -19.75
N SER A 201 -4.03 26.36 -20.39
CA SER A 201 -4.80 27.48 -20.93
C SER A 201 -5.75 27.93 -19.84
N SER A 202 -5.33 28.99 -19.14
CA SER A 202 -6.22 29.93 -18.50
C SER A 202 -7.26 30.39 -19.52
N ASP A 203 -8.48 29.89 -19.42
CA ASP A 203 -9.61 30.51 -20.10
C ASP A 203 -10.24 31.51 -19.12
N SER A 204 -9.64 32.71 -19.11
CA SER A 204 -10.23 33.90 -18.53
C SER A 204 -9.75 35.11 -19.33
N SER A 205 -10.48 35.44 -20.39
CA SER A 205 -11.12 36.75 -20.57
C SER A 205 -11.39 37.06 -22.05
N LYS A 206 -12.67 37.07 -22.42
CA LYS A 206 -13.31 38.26 -23.00
C LYS A 206 -14.83 38.11 -23.05
N ALA A 207 -15.47 38.73 -22.07
CA ALA A 207 -16.80 39.30 -22.24
C ALA A 207 -16.62 40.75 -22.74
N GLN A 208 -17.14 41.02 -23.94
CA GLN A 208 -17.59 42.31 -24.45
C GLN A 208 -18.40 41.97 -25.71
N ASP A 209 -19.70 41.72 -25.57
CA ASP A 209 -20.79 42.71 -25.60
C ASP A 209 -21.09 43.16 -27.04
N GLU A 210 -22.17 42.60 -27.62
CA GLU A 210 -23.19 43.38 -28.32
C GLU A 210 -24.41 42.50 -28.64
N ALA A 211 -25.55 42.91 -28.08
CA ALA A 211 -26.87 42.37 -28.36
C ALA A 211 -27.43 42.97 -29.66
N ALA A 212 -28.05 42.15 -30.51
CA ALA A 212 -29.14 42.57 -31.38
C ALA A 212 -30.02 41.38 -31.80
N THR A 213 -31.24 41.42 -31.27
CA THR A 213 -32.45 40.66 -31.59
C THR A 213 -32.89 40.83 -33.04
N THR A 214 -33.31 39.75 -33.74
CA THR A 214 -34.58 39.60 -34.51
C THR A 214 -34.60 38.22 -35.20
N GLU A 215 -35.59 37.37 -34.89
CA GLU A 215 -36.70 36.94 -35.79
C GLU A 215 -36.22 36.30 -37.10
N THR A 216 -36.42 35.00 -37.38
CA THR A 216 -37.67 34.39 -37.87
C THR A 216 -37.34 32.91 -38.24
N THR A 217 -38.06 31.93 -37.70
CA THR A 217 -39.05 31.05 -38.37
C THR A 217 -38.49 29.96 -39.32
N ASP A 218 -39.02 28.75 -39.13
CA ASP A 218 -39.07 27.61 -40.07
C ASP A 218 -37.75 26.84 -40.34
N ALA A 219 -37.65 25.51 -40.41
CA ALA A 219 -38.65 24.44 -40.49
C ALA A 219 -38.04 23.10 -40.00
N GLN A 220 -38.90 22.22 -39.52
CA GLN A 220 -38.69 20.76 -39.53
C GLN A 220 -38.40 20.26 -40.95
N THR A 221 -37.43 19.36 -41.09
CA THR A 221 -37.42 18.19 -42.01
C THR A 221 -36.30 17.25 -41.54
N SER A 222 -36.54 16.09 -40.91
CA SER A 222 -37.13 14.84 -41.42
C SER A 222 -36.08 13.84 -41.98
N PHE A 223 -35.92 12.72 -41.24
CA PHE A 223 -35.63 11.32 -41.65
C PHE A 223 -34.28 10.88 -42.30
N VAL A 224 -33.68 9.85 -41.66
CA VAL A 224 -33.26 8.49 -42.16
C VAL A 224 -32.09 8.37 -43.15
N GLU A 225 -31.05 7.61 -42.76
CA GLU A 225 -30.90 6.14 -42.96
C GLU A 225 -30.00 5.52 -41.87
#